data_AF-S4P5K8-F1
#
_entry.id   AF-S4P5K8-F1
#
_cell.length_a   1.000
_cell.length_b   1.000
_cell.length_c   1.000
_cell.angle_alpha   90.00
_cell.angle_beta   90.00
_cell.angle_gamma   90.00
#
_symmetry.space_group_name_H-M   'P 1'
#
loop_
_entity.id
_entity.type
_entity.pdbx_description
1 polymer ?
#
loop_
_entity_poly.entity_id
_entity_poly.type
_entity_poly.pdbx_seq_one_letter_code
_entity_poly.pdbx_strand_id
1 'polypeptide(L)'
;MSSATLGAVQLAALRPQEVQPSAQLKHIEPVYRPSDSKLVPLTARDVIPPSRQIYQLINTYTFHIAKATEVSPIVPMLCDMLYESEFESQMWMLYNSCKQLMAVGDAYPSKYSAKVEKGEYTLRLG
;
A
#
# COMPACT_ATOMS: atom_id res chain seq x y z
N MET A 1 -10.97 18.83 -3.73
CA MET A 1 -9.70 19.59 -3.74
C MET A 1 -9.58 20.26 -2.38
N SER A 2 -8.60 19.84 -1.56
CA SER A 2 -8.37 20.47 -0.26
C SER A 2 -7.71 21.83 -0.50
N SER A 3 -8.41 22.91 -0.20
CA SER A 3 -7.86 24.27 -0.14
C SER A 3 -7.08 24.44 1.17
N ALA A 4 -5.99 23.70 1.32
CA ALA A 4 -5.04 23.98 2.38
C ALA A 4 -4.09 25.09 1.90
N THR A 5 -4.14 26.25 2.55
CA THR A 5 -3.15 27.31 2.37
C THR A 5 -1.75 26.76 2.67
N LEU A 6 -0.79 27.03 1.79
CA LEU A 6 0.63 26.76 2.05
C LEU A 6 1.02 27.33 3.42
N GLY A 7 1.43 26.45 4.33
CA GLY A 7 1.82 26.83 5.69
C GLY A 7 3.16 27.59 5.70
N ALA A 8 3.32 28.52 6.64
CA ALA A 8 4.60 29.17 6.88
C ALA A 8 5.61 28.16 7.45
N VAL A 9 6.84 28.16 6.92
CA VAL A 9 7.96 27.37 7.47
C VAL A 9 8.77 28.27 8.40
N GLN A 10 8.80 27.96 9.69
CA GLN A 10 9.64 28.65 10.66
C GLN A 10 11.01 27.97 10.75
N LEU A 11 12.07 28.76 10.65
CA LEU A 11 13.45 28.30 10.77
C LEU A 11 14.05 28.86 12.05
N ALA A 12 14.68 27.98 12.84
CA ALA A 12 15.46 28.36 14.00
C ALA A 12 16.84 27.70 13.88
N ALA A 13 17.89 28.49 14.05
CA ALA A 13 19.27 28.02 14.00
C ALA A 13 19.94 28.26 15.35
N LEU A 14 20.74 27.29 15.82
CA LEU A 14 21.50 27.41 17.06
C LEU A 14 22.69 28.38 16.94
N ARG A 15 23.12 28.70 15.71
CA ARG A 15 24.19 29.64 15.36
C ARG A 15 23.87 30.28 14.01
N PRO A 16 24.47 31.45 13.68
CA PRO A 16 24.31 32.05 12.35
C PRO A 16 24.68 31.07 11.24
N GLN A 17 23.76 30.87 10.29
CA GLN A 17 23.95 30.03 9.11
C GLN A 17 23.31 30.71 7.90
N GLU A 18 23.95 30.57 6.75
CA GLU A 18 23.34 30.89 5.46
C GLU A 18 22.49 29.68 5.03
N VAL A 19 21.21 29.91 4.73
CA VAL A 19 20.26 28.84 4.45
C VAL A 19 19.49 29.10 3.17
N GLN A 20 19.28 28.05 2.38
CA GLN A 20 18.48 28.06 1.15
C GLN A 20 17.58 26.81 1.11
N PRO A 21 16.43 26.82 1.82
CA PRO A 21 15.51 25.68 1.84
C PRO A 21 14.97 25.37 0.44
N SER A 22 14.87 24.09 0.09
CA SER A 22 14.23 23.63 -1.13
C SER A 22 13.36 22.41 -0.85
N ALA A 23 12.21 22.32 -1.54
CA ALA A 23 11.28 21.21 -1.43
C ALA A 23 10.75 20.82 -2.81
N GLN A 24 10.54 19.53 -3.03
CA GLN A 24 10.01 18.99 -4.28
C GLN A 24 9.01 17.87 -3.97
N LEU A 25 7.83 17.94 -4.59
CA LEU A 25 6.84 16.87 -4.54
C LEU A 25 7.13 15.89 -5.68
N LYS A 26 7.53 14.67 -5.35
CA LYS A 26 7.93 13.64 -6.34
C LYS A 26 6.81 12.64 -6.67
N HIS A 27 5.93 12.39 -5.71
CA HIS A 27 4.93 11.34 -5.80
C HIS A 27 3.56 11.85 -5.33
N ILE A 28 2.52 11.16 -5.75
CA ILE A 28 1.14 11.35 -5.28
C ILE A 28 0.66 10.04 -4.65
N GLU A 29 -0.04 10.14 -3.53
CA GLU A 29 -0.55 8.99 -2.78
C GLU A 29 -2.08 9.05 -2.75
N PRO A 30 -2.77 8.59 -3.81
CA PRO A 30 -4.23 8.51 -3.81
C PRO A 30 -4.70 7.39 -2.88
N VAL A 31 -5.81 7.65 -2.18
CA VAL A 31 -6.44 6.66 -1.28
C VAL A 31 -7.48 5.85 -2.04
N TYR A 32 -7.36 4.53 -2.00
CA TYR A 32 -8.32 3.60 -2.60
C TYR A 32 -9.10 2.86 -1.51
N ARG A 33 -10.41 2.75 -1.71
CA ARG A 33 -11.27 1.86 -0.92
C ARG A 33 -11.39 0.50 -1.61
N PRO A 34 -11.55 -0.60 -0.86
CA PRO A 34 -11.85 -1.89 -1.45
C PRO A 34 -13.12 -1.80 -2.30
N SER A 35 -13.07 -2.31 -3.53
CA SER A 35 -14.25 -2.51 -4.37
C SER A 35 -15.06 -3.74 -3.94
N ASP A 36 -14.38 -4.70 -3.30
CA ASP A 36 -14.97 -5.94 -2.77
C ASP A 36 -14.16 -6.42 -1.56
N SER A 37 -14.86 -7.00 -0.59
CA SER A 37 -14.28 -7.54 0.64
C SER A 37 -14.98 -8.85 0.98
N LYS A 38 -14.22 -9.96 0.98
CA LYS A 38 -14.77 -11.30 1.21
C LYS A 38 -14.02 -12.01 2.31
N LEU A 39 -14.74 -12.40 3.36
CA LEU A 39 -14.22 -13.27 4.42
C LEU A 39 -14.48 -14.72 4.05
N VAL A 40 -13.43 -15.53 3.94
CA VAL A 40 -13.52 -16.94 3.58
C VAL A 40 -12.71 -17.80 4.54
N PRO A 41 -13.18 -19.01 4.90
CA PRO A 41 -12.34 -19.96 5.59
C PRO A 41 -11.21 -20.42 4.67
N LEU A 42 -10.01 -20.57 5.23
CA LEU A 42 -8.90 -21.17 4.51
C LEU A 42 -9.04 -22.70 4.41
N THR A 43 -8.00 -23.40 3.96
CA THR A 43 -8.07 -24.83 3.66
C THR A 43 -8.00 -25.69 4.92
N ALA A 44 -8.15 -27.00 4.75
CA ALA A 44 -7.96 -27.97 5.84
C ALA A 44 -6.56 -27.95 6.47
N ARG A 45 -5.57 -27.32 5.83
CA ARG A 45 -4.24 -27.10 6.42
C ARG A 45 -4.22 -25.94 7.43
N ASP A 46 -5.17 -25.02 7.32
CA ASP A 46 -5.17 -23.74 8.02
C ASP A 46 -6.09 -23.82 9.25
N VAL A 47 -5.87 -24.85 10.07
CA VAL A 47 -6.63 -25.10 11.31
C VAL A 47 -5.63 -25.29 12.45
N ILE A 48 -5.64 -24.36 13.40
CA ILE A 48 -4.78 -24.44 14.59
C ILE A 48 -5.42 -25.46 15.55
N PRO A 49 -4.71 -26.52 15.98
CA PRO A 49 -5.25 -27.46 16.97
C PRO A 49 -5.65 -26.74 18.27
N PRO A 50 -6.75 -27.12 18.92
CA PRO A 50 -7.54 -28.33 18.69
C PRO A 50 -8.60 -28.25 17.58
N SER A 51 -9.07 -27.06 17.15
CA SER A 51 -10.06 -26.87 16.07
C SER A 51 -10.30 -25.39 15.72
N ARG A 52 -9.26 -24.54 15.73
CA ARG A 52 -9.40 -23.10 15.43
C ARG A 52 -9.11 -22.85 13.95
N GLN A 53 -10.16 -22.77 13.15
CA GLN A 53 -10.11 -22.43 11.73
C GLN A 53 -9.52 -21.03 11.52
N ILE A 54 -8.53 -20.89 10.64
CA ILE A 54 -8.01 -19.61 10.17
C ILE A 54 -8.89 -19.14 9.00
N TYR A 55 -9.21 -17.85 8.99
CA TYR A 55 -9.98 -17.20 7.94
C TYR A 55 -9.11 -16.15 7.25
N GLN A 56 -9.43 -15.87 5.99
CA GLN A 56 -8.80 -14.81 5.22
C GLN A 56 -9.84 -13.77 4.83
N LEU A 57 -9.52 -12.50 5.07
CA LEU A 57 -10.25 -11.37 4.51
C LEU A 57 -9.55 -10.94 3.22
N ILE A 58 -10.21 -11.16 2.09
CA ILE A 58 -9.70 -10.77 0.77
C ILE A 58 -10.29 -9.42 0.41
N ASN A 59 -9.45 -8.39 0.42
CA ASN A 59 -9.80 -7.06 -0.09
C ASN A 59 -9.31 -6.89 -1.53
N THR A 60 -10.21 -6.50 -2.42
CA THR A 60 -9.91 -6.24 -3.83
C THR A 60 -10.00 -4.75 -4.10
N TYR A 61 -8.99 -4.19 -4.77
CA TYR A 61 -8.90 -2.79 -5.17
C TYR A 61 -8.69 -2.72 -6.67
N THR A 62 -9.47 -1.88 -7.35
CA THR A 62 -9.34 -1.65 -8.80
C THR A 62 -9.01 -0.20 -9.07
N PHE A 63 -8.02 0.06 -9.91
CA PHE A 63 -7.61 1.42 -10.26
C PHE A 63 -7.03 1.53 -11.67
N HIS A 64 -7.20 2.72 -12.25
CA HIS A 64 -6.71 3.05 -13.58
C HIS A 64 -5.39 3.83 -13.51
N ILE A 65 -4.42 3.41 -14.32
CA ILE A 65 -3.17 4.13 -14.54
C ILE A 65 -3.25 4.83 -15.89
N ALA A 66 -3.24 6.18 -15.87
CA ALA A 66 -3.41 6.99 -17.08
C ALA A 66 -2.13 7.08 -17.96
N LYS A 67 -0.95 6.94 -17.35
CA LYS A 67 0.36 7.01 -17.99
C LYS A 67 1.32 6.07 -17.28
N ALA A 68 2.25 5.48 -18.02
CA ALA A 68 3.31 4.65 -17.47
C ALA A 68 3.99 5.33 -16.28
N THR A 69 4.11 4.61 -15.17
CA THR A 69 4.61 5.13 -13.89
C THR A 69 5.12 4.00 -13.02
N GLU A 70 5.74 4.35 -11.89
CA GLU A 70 6.04 3.43 -10.82
C GLU A 70 4.93 3.49 -9.75
N VAL A 71 4.53 2.34 -9.24
CA VAL A 71 3.50 2.18 -8.20
C VAL A 71 4.10 1.40 -7.03
N SER A 72 3.88 1.92 -5.81
CA SER A 72 4.25 1.28 -4.55
C SER A 72 3.03 1.26 -3.64
N PRO A 73 2.31 0.12 -3.54
CA PRO A 73 1.17 -0.01 -2.66
C PRO A 73 1.57 0.11 -1.18
N ILE A 74 0.82 0.90 -0.43
CA ILE A 74 0.98 1.09 1.01
C ILE A 74 -0.33 0.68 1.68
N VAL A 75 -0.25 -0.13 2.73
CA VAL A 75 -1.40 -0.53 3.55
C VAL A 75 -1.17 -0.01 4.96
N PRO A 76 -1.53 1.26 5.26
CA PRO A 76 -1.01 1.99 6.43
C PRO A 76 -1.26 1.32 7.79
N MET A 77 -2.34 0.56 7.92
CA MET A 77 -2.70 -0.09 9.18
C MET A 77 -1.89 -1.37 9.46
N LEU A 78 -1.22 -1.94 8.45
CA LEU A 78 -0.54 -3.23 8.54
C LEU A 78 0.96 -3.09 8.31
N CYS A 79 1.35 -2.26 7.35
CA CYS A 79 2.65 -2.38 6.68
C CYS A 79 3.89 -2.01 7.51
N ASP A 80 3.73 -1.44 8.71
CA ASP A 80 4.86 -1.05 9.56
C ASP A 80 5.36 -2.20 10.44
N MET A 81 4.55 -3.25 10.60
CA MET A 81 4.84 -4.37 11.48
C MET A 81 4.80 -5.69 10.70
N LEU A 82 5.69 -6.61 11.06
CA LEU A 82 5.67 -7.97 10.54
C LEU A 82 5.28 -8.95 11.65
N TYR A 83 6.15 -9.11 12.66
CA TYR A 83 5.94 -10.08 13.75
C TYR A 83 5.02 -9.58 14.86
N GLU A 84 4.92 -8.27 15.03
CA GLU A 84 4.09 -7.64 16.06
C GLU A 84 2.66 -7.37 15.58
N SER A 85 2.36 -7.68 14.31
CA SER A 85 1.03 -7.50 13.74
C SER A 85 0.01 -8.42 14.42
N GLU A 86 -1.19 -7.88 14.66
CA GLU A 86 -2.34 -8.67 15.12
C GLU A 86 -2.84 -9.65 14.05
N PHE A 87 -2.48 -9.39 12.78
CA PHE A 87 -2.86 -10.21 11.63
C PHE A 87 -1.69 -11.08 11.17
N GLU A 88 -2.00 -12.32 10.81
CA GLU A 88 -1.03 -13.31 10.35
C GLU A 88 -0.59 -13.11 8.89
N SER A 89 -1.33 -12.31 8.11
CA SER A 89 -1.03 -12.00 6.71
C SER A 89 -1.39 -10.56 6.37
N GLN A 90 -0.60 -9.98 5.47
CA GLN A 90 -0.81 -8.66 4.88
C GLN A 90 -0.26 -8.59 3.44
N MET A 91 -0.07 -9.77 2.81
CA MET A 91 0.53 -9.86 1.49
C MET A 91 -0.44 -9.33 0.44
N TRP A 92 0.06 -8.43 -0.40
CA TRP A 92 -0.70 -7.94 -1.54
C TRP A 92 -0.09 -8.41 -2.86
N MET A 93 -0.95 -8.60 -3.84
CA MET A 93 -0.60 -9.01 -5.20
C MET A 93 -1.25 -8.07 -6.19
N LEU A 94 -0.44 -7.51 -7.10
CA LEU A 94 -0.88 -6.60 -8.16
C LEU A 94 -1.01 -7.36 -9.47
N TYR A 95 -2.15 -7.24 -10.13
CA TYR A 95 -2.47 -7.88 -11.40
C TYR A 95 -2.82 -6.84 -12.46
N ASN A 96 -2.46 -7.11 -13.72
CA ASN A 96 -2.96 -6.35 -14.86
C ASN A 96 -4.32 -6.88 -15.37
N SER A 97 -4.89 -6.23 -16.38
CA SER A 97 -6.16 -6.63 -17.01
C SER A 97 -6.16 -8.05 -17.61
N CYS A 98 -4.99 -8.57 -18.02
CA CYS A 98 -4.81 -9.94 -18.48
C CYS A 98 -4.67 -10.96 -17.33
N LYS A 99 -4.90 -10.54 -16.07
CA LYS A 99 -4.70 -11.32 -14.84
C LYS A 99 -3.26 -11.80 -14.64
N GLN A 100 -2.29 -11.17 -15.29
CA GLN A 100 -0.89 -11.47 -15.08
C GLN A 100 -0.43 -10.81 -13.78
N LEU A 101 0.33 -11.56 -12.98
CA LEU A 101 0.92 -11.06 -11.74
C LEU A 101 2.06 -10.10 -12.10
N MET A 102 1.96 -8.87 -11.59
CA MET A 102 2.90 -7.79 -11.89
C MET A 102 3.87 -7.53 -10.74
N ALA A 103 3.37 -7.61 -9.51
CA ALA A 103 4.19 -7.46 -8.32
C ALA A 103 3.52 -8.10 -7.11
N VAL A 104 4.34 -8.38 -6.10
CA VAL A 104 3.92 -8.85 -4.79
C VAL A 104 4.66 -8.02 -3.75
N GLY A 105 4.00 -7.71 -2.65
CA GLY A 105 4.65 -7.08 -1.51
C GLY A 105 3.95 -7.39 -0.20
N ASP A 106 4.57 -6.90 0.87
CA ASP A 106 4.26 -7.20 2.27
C ASP A 106 4.68 -5.98 3.12
N ALA A 107 4.97 -6.17 4.41
CA ALA A 107 5.53 -5.19 5.34
C ALA A 107 6.68 -4.39 4.73
N TYR A 108 6.80 -3.14 5.14
CA TYR A 108 7.81 -2.18 4.71
C TYR A 108 7.67 -1.82 3.22
N PRO A 109 6.67 -1.00 2.85
CA PRO A 109 6.31 -0.70 1.46
C PRO A 109 7.45 -0.12 0.62
N SER A 110 8.40 0.56 1.26
CA SER A 110 9.59 1.13 0.60
C SER A 110 10.47 0.09 -0.10
N LYS A 111 10.31 -1.20 0.20
CA LYS A 111 11.02 -2.31 -0.44
C LYS A 111 10.37 -2.77 -1.74
N TYR A 112 9.15 -2.34 -2.04
CA TYR A 112 8.36 -2.83 -3.16
C TYR A 112 7.95 -1.69 -4.08
N SER A 113 8.31 -1.83 -5.36
CA SER A 113 7.83 -0.94 -6.41
C SER A 113 7.63 -1.73 -7.70
N ALA A 114 6.63 -1.32 -8.47
CA ALA A 114 6.26 -1.93 -9.73
C ALA A 114 6.20 -0.87 -10.82
N LYS A 115 6.98 -1.05 -11.89
CA LYS A 115 6.80 -0.25 -13.11
C LYS A 115 5.60 -0.79 -13.87
N VAL A 116 4.62 0.08 -14.08
CA VAL A 116 3.34 -0.25 -14.71
C VAL A 116 3.09 0.65 -15.90
N GLU A 117 2.39 0.12 -16.89
CA GLU A 117 2.00 0.84 -18.09
C GLU A 117 0.61 1.46 -17.91
N LYS A 118 0.15 2.20 -18.92
CA LYS A 118 -1.23 2.68 -18.95
C LYS A 118 -2.19 1.48 -18.99
N GLY A 119 -3.18 1.45 -18.10
CA GLY A 119 -4.18 0.38 -18.08
C GLY A 119 -4.96 0.26 -16.78
N GLU A 120 -5.82 -0.75 -16.72
CA GLU A 120 -6.54 -1.15 -15.52
C GLU A 120 -5.74 -2.17 -14.71
N TYR A 121 -5.71 -1.98 -13.40
CA TYR A 121 -5.01 -2.84 -12.46
C TYR A 121 -5.93 -3.29 -11.33
N THR A 122 -5.67 -4.49 -10.83
CA THR A 122 -6.35 -5.06 -9.67
C THR A 122 -5.32 -5.44 -8.63
N LEU A 123 -5.44 -4.89 -7.43
CA LEU A 123 -4.66 -5.30 -6.27
C LEU A 123 -5.54 -6.17 -5.37
N ARG A 124 -5.03 -7.32 -4.97
CA ARG A 124 -5.66 -8.21 -3.98
C ARG A 124 -4.79 -8.25 -2.74
N LEU A 125 -5.36 -7.91 -1.59
CA LEU A 125 -4.75 -8.00 -0.27
C LEU A 125 -5.43 -9.13 0.50
N GLY A 126 -4.65 -9.98 1.17
CA GLY A 126 -5.18 -11.00 2.07
C GLY A 126 -4.14 -11.60 2.98
#